data_AF-A0AA35SVH9-F1
#
_entry.id   AF-A0AA35SVH9-F1
#
_cell.length_a   1.000
_cell.length_b   1.000
_cell.length_c   1.000
_cell.angle_alpha   90.00
_cell.angle_beta   90.00
_cell.angle_gamma   90.00
#
_symmetry.space_group_name_H-M   'P 1'
#
loop_
_entity.id
_entity.type
_entity.pdbx_description
1 polymer ?
#
loop_
_entity_poly.entity_id
_entity_poly.type
_entity_poly.pdbx_seq_one_letter_code
_entity_poly.pdbx_strand_id
1 'polypeptide(L)'
;ALRCSCNDQAPLSDCRWEEWTCTIDTSHSACYTRRSMRDDGSIRTDLGCVFTTWNPTFCSKTTETVAIECCVDSDMCNEDLSPTFLPQTPIESPQANSTILRLSPSHTSFLSTTTEGRLDNTAAPPSPTSQPEPQG
;
A
#
# COMPACT_ATOMS: atom_id res chain seq x y z
N ALA A 1 7.16 12.73 -31.63
CA ALA A 1 6.98 11.47 -30.89
C ALA A 1 8.15 11.34 -29.92
N LEU A 2 7.87 11.03 -28.66
CA LEU A 2 8.84 10.91 -27.57
C LEU A 2 9.09 9.42 -27.31
N ARG A 3 10.34 9.01 -27.13
CA ARG A 3 10.70 7.64 -26.76
C ARG A 3 10.86 7.54 -25.24
N CYS A 4 10.33 6.50 -24.64
CA CYS A 4 10.51 6.19 -23.22
C CYS A 4 11.21 4.84 -23.06
N SER A 5 12.03 4.72 -22.02
CA SER A 5 12.56 3.42 -21.60
C SER A 5 11.43 2.57 -21.04
N CYS A 6 11.45 1.27 -21.30
CA CYS A 6 10.40 0.39 -20.85
C CYS A 6 10.93 -1.00 -20.48
N ASN A 7 10.37 -1.64 -19.47
CA ASN A 7 10.78 -2.97 -19.03
C ASN A 7 9.61 -3.96 -19.04
N ASP A 8 9.95 -5.25 -19.07
CA ASP A 8 9.05 -6.41 -19.30
C ASP A 8 7.88 -6.54 -18.30
N GLN A 9 7.91 -5.67 -17.31
CA GLN A 9 7.15 -5.75 -16.09
C GLN A 9 6.22 -4.54 -15.93
N ALA A 10 6.19 -3.64 -16.91
CA ALA A 10 5.27 -2.51 -16.94
C ALA A 10 3.85 -2.97 -17.30
N PRO A 11 2.90 -2.97 -16.34
CA PRO A 11 1.55 -3.51 -16.56
C PRO A 11 0.67 -2.66 -17.51
N LEU A 12 1.18 -1.51 -17.96
CA LEU A 12 0.43 -0.48 -18.70
C LEU A 12 1.10 -0.04 -20.01
N SER A 13 2.27 -0.58 -20.34
CA SER A 13 3.04 -0.12 -21.51
C SER A 13 2.87 -1.05 -22.70
N ASP A 14 2.61 -0.49 -23.88
CA ASP A 14 2.85 -1.11 -25.18
C ASP A 14 4.37 -1.21 -25.45
N CYS A 15 5.10 -1.89 -24.57
CA CYS A 15 6.53 -2.13 -24.73
C CYS A 15 6.77 -2.91 -26.03
N ARG A 16 7.60 -2.37 -26.93
CA ARG A 16 8.13 -3.16 -28.04
C ARG A 16 9.33 -3.96 -27.52
N TRP A 17 9.11 -5.26 -27.35
CA TRP A 17 10.04 -6.23 -26.77
C TRP A 17 11.43 -6.26 -27.43
N GLU A 18 11.52 -5.91 -28.70
CA GLU A 18 12.80 -5.91 -29.44
C GLU A 18 13.70 -4.72 -29.07
N GLU A 19 13.13 -3.62 -28.58
CA GLU A 19 13.88 -2.39 -28.31
C GLU A 19 13.86 -1.96 -26.84
N TRP A 20 13.06 -2.58 -25.98
CA TRP A 20 12.86 -2.14 -24.58
C TRP A 20 12.45 -0.66 -24.49
N THR A 21 11.70 -0.19 -25.49
CA THR A 21 11.18 1.16 -25.53
C THR A 21 9.73 1.19 -25.97
N CYS A 22 9.06 2.28 -25.62
CA CYS A 22 7.76 2.64 -26.15
C CYS A 22 7.81 4.08 -26.67
N THR A 23 6.97 4.39 -27.65
CA THR A 23 6.95 5.71 -28.31
C THR A 23 5.57 6.32 -28.14
N ILE A 24 5.52 7.58 -27.72
CA ILE A 24 4.27 8.30 -27.43
C ILE A 24 4.16 9.63 -28.14
N ASP A 25 2.93 10.10 -28.29
CA ASP A 25 2.62 11.49 -28.56
C ASP A 25 2.39 12.21 -27.21
N THR A 26 3.01 13.37 -27.01
CA THR A 26 3.05 14.04 -25.70
C THR A 26 1.77 14.80 -25.35
N SER A 27 0.79 14.89 -26.26
CA SER A 27 -0.49 15.57 -25.98
C SER A 27 -1.29 14.92 -24.85
N HIS A 28 -1.19 13.59 -24.70
CA HIS A 28 -2.03 12.79 -23.83
C HIS A 28 -1.31 11.59 -23.20
N SER A 29 0.02 11.60 -23.26
CA SER A 29 0.84 10.50 -22.77
C SER A 29 2.13 11.03 -22.13
N ALA A 30 2.70 10.21 -21.25
CA ALA A 30 3.97 10.52 -20.61
C ALA A 30 4.84 9.26 -20.46
N CYS A 31 6.15 9.48 -20.35
CA CYS A 31 7.05 8.46 -19.82
C CYS A 31 6.85 8.38 -18.30
N TYR A 32 6.99 7.21 -17.71
CA TYR A 32 6.87 7.04 -16.26
C TYR A 32 7.96 6.17 -15.66
N THR A 33 8.19 6.41 -14.37
CA THR A 33 8.91 5.53 -13.45
C THR A 33 8.01 5.23 -12.26
N ARG A 34 7.79 3.95 -11.99
CA ARG A 34 6.97 3.46 -10.87
C ARG A 34 7.85 2.62 -9.96
N ARG A 35 7.94 3.00 -8.70
CA ARG A 35 8.52 2.17 -7.65
C ARG A 35 7.42 1.58 -6.79
N SER A 36 7.50 0.29 -6.51
CA SER A 36 6.59 -0.38 -5.59
C SER A 36 7.33 -1.29 -4.62
N MET A 37 7.02 -1.15 -3.34
CA MET A 37 7.46 -2.06 -2.29
C MET A 37 6.61 -3.33 -2.35
N ARG A 38 7.26 -4.48 -2.38
CA ARG A 38 6.62 -5.79 -2.26
C ARG A 38 6.47 -6.17 -0.78
N ASP A 39 5.69 -7.21 -0.51
CA ASP A 39 5.42 -7.68 0.86
C ASP A 39 6.69 -8.17 1.59
N ASP A 40 7.72 -8.57 0.85
CA ASP A 40 9.04 -8.95 1.39
C ASP A 40 9.96 -7.74 1.67
N GLY A 41 9.46 -6.52 1.48
CA GLY A 41 10.20 -5.27 1.63
C GLY A 41 11.11 -4.93 0.44
N SER A 42 11.20 -5.79 -0.59
CA SER A 42 11.98 -5.49 -1.79
C SER A 42 11.30 -4.40 -2.63
N ILE A 43 12.11 -3.57 -3.29
CA ILE A 43 11.61 -2.51 -4.17
C ILE A 43 11.71 -2.99 -5.61
N ARG A 44 10.57 -2.93 -6.31
CA ARG A 44 10.48 -3.12 -7.77
C ARG A 44 10.40 -1.76 -8.45
N THR A 45 11.09 -1.61 -9.57
CA THR A 45 11.02 -0.43 -10.43
C THR A 45 10.51 -0.83 -11.82
N ASP A 46 9.42 -0.21 -12.24
CA ASP A 46 8.82 -0.37 -13.57
C ASP A 46 9.01 0.93 -14.37
N LEU A 47 9.42 0.79 -15.63
CA LEU A 47 9.57 1.90 -16.58
C LEU A 47 8.62 1.69 -17.75
N GLY A 48 8.02 2.77 -18.27
CA GLY A 48 7.23 2.64 -19.48
C GLY A 48 6.52 3.91 -19.91
N CYS A 49 5.47 3.72 -20.71
CA CYS A 49 4.60 4.76 -21.23
C CYS A 49 3.21 4.63 -20.63
N VAL A 50 2.55 5.76 -20.40
CA VAL A 50 1.16 5.79 -19.92
C VAL A 50 0.34 6.80 -20.72
N PHE A 51 -0.92 6.45 -21.01
CA PHE A 51 -1.92 7.37 -21.54
C PHE A 51 -2.64 8.07 -20.39
N THR A 52 -2.34 9.35 -20.16
CA THR A 52 -2.84 10.10 -18.99
C THR A 52 -4.33 10.43 -19.09
N THR A 53 -4.91 10.40 -20.30
CA THR A 53 -6.34 10.66 -20.53
C THR A 53 -7.26 9.70 -19.77
N TRP A 54 -6.82 8.45 -19.54
CA TRP A 54 -7.61 7.43 -18.84
C TRP A 54 -7.34 7.38 -17.34
N ASN A 55 -6.26 8.01 -16.89
CA ASN A 55 -5.89 8.03 -15.48
C ASN A 55 -5.10 9.31 -15.14
N PRO A 56 -5.79 10.45 -14.93
CA PRO A 56 -5.14 11.73 -14.73
C PRO A 56 -4.33 11.81 -13.44
N THR A 57 -4.58 10.92 -12.47
CA THR A 57 -3.88 10.87 -11.18
C THR A 57 -2.71 9.90 -11.17
N PHE A 58 -2.47 9.17 -12.27
CA PHE A 58 -1.40 8.16 -12.33
C PHE A 58 -0.03 8.76 -11.99
N CYS A 59 0.32 9.87 -12.63
CA CYS A 59 1.62 10.54 -12.47
C CYS A 59 1.82 11.24 -11.13
N SER A 60 0.76 11.37 -10.32
CA SER A 60 0.81 11.95 -8.97
C SER A 60 0.58 10.91 -7.87
N LYS A 61 0.56 9.62 -8.21
CA LYS A 61 0.26 8.56 -7.26
C LYS A 61 1.48 8.25 -6.39
N THR A 62 1.43 8.72 -5.15
CA THR A 62 2.45 8.42 -4.13
C THR A 62 1.79 7.96 -2.84
N THR A 63 2.23 6.82 -2.32
CA THR A 63 1.83 6.17 -1.07
C THR A 63 3.07 5.67 -0.33
N GLU A 64 2.89 5.05 0.83
CA GLU A 64 3.97 4.40 1.59
C GLU A 64 4.60 3.21 0.86
N THR A 65 3.90 2.63 -0.13
CA THR A 65 4.30 1.41 -0.84
C THR A 65 4.40 1.57 -2.35
N VAL A 66 3.93 2.67 -2.92
CA VAL A 66 3.99 2.95 -4.36
C VAL A 66 4.34 4.41 -4.58
N ALA A 67 5.29 4.70 -5.47
CA ALA A 67 5.61 6.06 -5.88
C ALA A 67 5.76 6.11 -7.40
N ILE A 68 5.10 7.07 -8.04
CA ILE A 68 5.10 7.23 -9.50
C ILE A 68 5.49 8.66 -9.83
N GLU A 69 6.35 8.80 -10.84
CA GLU A 69 6.72 10.09 -11.42
C GLU A 69 6.71 9.96 -12.95
N CYS A 70 6.38 11.06 -13.62
CA CYS A 70 6.25 11.11 -15.08
C CYS A 70 7.00 12.31 -15.65
N CYS A 71 7.41 12.18 -16.92
CA CYS A 71 8.16 13.18 -17.64
C CYS A 71 7.78 13.20 -19.13
N VAL A 72 7.99 14.35 -19.79
CA VAL A 72 7.65 14.60 -21.22
C VAL A 72 8.67 15.51 -21.92
N ASP A 73 9.78 15.79 -21.26
CA ASP A 73 10.76 16.83 -21.60
C ASP A 73 11.88 16.34 -22.54
N SER A 74 12.25 15.06 -22.49
CA SER A 74 13.25 14.48 -23.39
C SER A 74 13.04 12.97 -23.62
N ASP A 75 13.66 12.44 -24.69
CA ASP A 75 13.71 11.00 -24.90
C ASP A 75 14.37 10.32 -23.70
N MET A 76 13.77 9.21 -23.27
CA MET A 76 14.20 8.37 -22.15
C MET A 76 14.34 9.13 -20.82
N CYS A 77 13.64 10.26 -20.66
CA CYS A 77 13.63 11.06 -19.42
C CYS A 77 13.29 10.25 -18.16
N ASN A 78 12.59 9.11 -18.31
CA ASN A 78 12.19 8.27 -17.19
C ASN A 78 13.34 7.47 -16.57
N GLU A 79 14.49 7.35 -17.24
CA GLU A 79 15.66 6.67 -16.67
C GLU A 79 16.30 7.44 -15.51
N ASP A 80 16.13 8.76 -15.48
CA ASP A 80 16.70 9.64 -14.45
C ASP A 80 15.75 9.88 -13.26
N LEU A 81 14.49 9.43 -13.36
CA LEU A 81 13.49 9.63 -12.31
C LEU A 81 13.74 8.70 -11.12
N SER A 82 13.60 9.24 -9.91
CA SER A 82 13.73 8.48 -8.66
C SER A 82 12.61 8.82 -7.68
N PRO A 83 11.37 8.38 -7.97
CA PRO A 83 10.22 8.68 -7.13
C PRO A 83 10.42 8.12 -5.72
N THR A 84 9.94 8.85 -4.72
CA THR A 84 10.13 8.53 -3.30
C THR A 84 8.79 8.21 -2.65
N PHE A 85 8.76 7.17 -1.81
CA PHE A 85 7.56 6.81 -1.05
C PHE A 85 7.22 7.88 -0.02
N LEU A 86 5.94 7.96 0.35
CA LEU A 86 5.58 8.75 1.52
C LEU A 86 6.22 8.13 2.77
N PRO A 87 6.72 8.95 3.72
CA PRO A 87 7.20 8.43 4.99
C PRO A 87 6.04 7.73 5.69
N GLN A 88 6.30 6.53 6.22
CA GLN A 88 5.35 5.90 7.13
C GLN A 88 5.18 6.82 8.34
N THR A 89 3.97 7.29 8.58
CA THR A 89 3.68 7.91 9.88
C THR A 89 3.93 6.83 10.93
N PRO A 90 4.85 7.01 11.88
CA PRO A 90 5.01 6.07 12.97
C PRO A 90 3.64 5.96 13.64
N ILE A 91 3.04 4.76 13.60
CA ILE A 91 1.93 4.48 14.49
C ILE A 91 2.55 4.55 15.88
N GLU A 92 2.26 5.64 16.59
CA GLU A 92 2.53 5.76 18.01
C GLU A 92 1.82 4.56 18.65
N SER A 93 2.57 3.50 18.93
CA SER A 93 2.10 2.44 19.81
C SER A 93 1.67 3.17 21.07
N PRO A 94 0.42 3.01 21.56
CA PRO A 94 0.10 3.47 22.89
C PRO A 94 1.05 2.72 23.83
N GLN A 95 2.11 3.40 24.25
CA GLN A 95 3.02 2.91 25.26
C GLN A 95 2.14 2.57 26.46
N ALA A 96 2.11 1.29 26.79
CA ALA A 96 1.63 0.83 28.06
C ALA A 96 2.48 1.51 29.14
N ASN A 97 2.05 2.68 29.60
CA ASN A 97 2.46 3.27 30.86
C ASN A 97 1.84 2.43 31.98
N SER A 98 2.23 1.16 32.07
CA SER A 98 2.18 0.42 33.32
C SER A 98 3.37 0.89 34.15
N THR A 99 3.24 2.08 34.73
CA THR A 99 4.01 2.46 35.91
C THR A 99 3.60 1.51 37.02
N ILE A 100 4.29 0.36 37.12
CA ILE A 100 4.22 -0.49 38.30
C ILE A 100 4.91 0.30 39.43
N LEU A 101 4.12 1.04 40.20
CA LEU A 101 4.52 1.57 41.49
C LEU A 101 4.78 0.37 42.42
N ARG A 102 6.06 0.00 42.54
CA ARG A 102 6.55 -0.92 43.57
C ARG A 102 6.32 -0.27 44.94
N LEU A 103 5.28 -0.70 45.64
CA LEU A 103 5.11 -0.47 47.08
C LEU A 103 5.54 -1.74 47.83
N SER A 104 6.63 -1.61 48.58
CA SER A 104 7.15 -2.62 49.51
C SER A 104 6.24 -2.74 50.76
N PRO A 105 6.33 -3.86 51.52
CA PRO A 105 5.20 -4.46 52.23
C PRO A 105 5.05 -3.95 53.66
N SER A 106 3.82 -3.90 54.17
CA SER A 106 3.54 -3.85 55.62
C SER A 106 2.11 -4.36 55.91
N HIS A 107 2.05 -5.60 56.39
CA HIS A 107 1.14 -6.17 57.40
C HIS A 107 -0.29 -5.61 57.55
N THR A 108 -1.32 -6.42 57.28
CA THR A 108 -2.12 -7.16 58.29
C THR A 108 -3.31 -7.88 57.65
N SER A 109 -3.56 -9.09 58.14
CA SER A 109 -4.63 -10.03 57.75
C SER A 109 -6.04 -9.53 58.06
N PHE A 110 -7.01 -9.87 57.21
CA PHE A 110 -8.37 -10.24 57.64
C PHE A 110 -8.96 -11.32 56.71
N LEU A 111 -9.66 -12.27 57.34
CA LEU A 111 -10.20 -13.52 56.79
C LEU A 111 -11.46 -13.33 55.92
N SER A 112 -11.57 -14.24 54.94
CA SER A 112 -12.74 -15.02 54.47
C SER A 112 -14.07 -14.33 54.11
N THR A 113 -14.58 -14.59 52.90
CA THR A 113 -15.61 -15.63 52.64
C THR A 113 -15.90 -15.82 51.14
N THR A 114 -16.12 -17.09 50.77
CA THR A 114 -16.70 -17.59 49.53
C THR A 114 -18.12 -17.09 49.32
N THR A 115 -18.50 -16.68 48.10
CA THR A 115 -19.86 -16.91 47.58
C THR A 115 -19.85 -17.00 46.06
N GLU A 116 -20.56 -18.02 45.60
CA GLU A 116 -20.79 -18.44 44.23
C GLU A 116 -21.54 -17.39 43.39
N GLY A 117 -21.30 -17.40 42.09
CA GLY A 117 -22.03 -16.58 41.12
C GLY A 117 -21.84 -17.11 39.70
N ARG A 118 -22.42 -18.29 39.42
CA ARG A 118 -22.58 -18.87 38.09
C ARG A 118 -23.91 -18.40 37.49
N LEU A 119 -23.87 -17.89 36.25
CA LEU A 119 -24.87 -18.05 35.17
C LEU A 119 -24.32 -17.32 33.93
N ASP A 120 -23.64 -18.02 33.02
CA ASP A 120 -24.20 -18.57 31.78
C ASP A 120 -24.92 -17.52 30.92
N ASN A 121 -24.25 -17.05 29.85
CA ASN A 121 -24.91 -16.92 28.55
C ASN A 121 -23.89 -16.93 27.41
N THR A 122 -23.85 -18.09 26.75
CA THR A 122 -23.17 -18.38 25.49
C THR A 122 -24.06 -17.90 24.33
N ALA A 123 -23.50 -17.18 23.35
CA ALA A 123 -23.84 -17.36 21.93
C ALA A 123 -22.88 -16.59 21.01
N ALA A 124 -22.11 -17.36 20.24
CA ALA A 124 -21.34 -16.95 19.06
C ALA A 124 -22.23 -17.04 17.77
N PRO A 125 -21.75 -16.63 16.58
CA PRO A 125 -22.50 -15.90 15.56
C PRO A 125 -23.26 -16.75 14.52
N PRO A 126 -24.18 -16.17 13.73
CA PRO A 126 -24.66 -16.80 12.49
C PRO A 126 -23.75 -16.51 11.29
N SER A 127 -23.52 -17.57 10.50
CA SER A 127 -22.88 -17.63 9.18
C SER A 127 -23.83 -17.18 8.04
N PRO A 128 -23.31 -16.93 6.81
CA PRO A 128 -23.97 -16.13 5.77
C PRO A 128 -25.06 -16.87 4.98
N THR A 129 -26.07 -16.13 4.53
CA THR A 129 -27.14 -16.61 3.65
C THR A 129 -26.81 -16.30 2.19
N SER A 130 -26.75 -17.35 1.36
CA SER A 130 -26.82 -17.30 -0.10
C SER A 130 -28.26 -17.14 -0.58
N GLN A 131 -28.52 -16.29 -1.58
CA GLN A 131 -29.71 -16.37 -2.46
C GLN A 131 -29.55 -15.49 -3.73
N PRO A 132 -30.38 -15.65 -4.80
CA PRO A 132 -29.91 -16.04 -6.13
C PRO A 132 -30.13 -14.97 -7.23
N GLU A 133 -29.57 -15.24 -8.42
CA GLU A 133 -29.84 -14.56 -9.70
C GLU A 133 -31.33 -14.50 -10.05
N PRO A 134 -31.78 -13.41 -10.69
CA PRO A 134 -32.94 -13.42 -11.58
C PRO A 134 -32.52 -13.41 -13.05
N GLN A 135 -33.06 -14.37 -13.81
CA GLN A 135 -33.12 -14.34 -15.26
C GLN A 135 -34.00 -13.18 -15.75
N GLY A 136 -33.55 -12.48 -16.79
CA GLY A 136 -34.30 -11.48 -17.55
C GLY A 136 -33.62 -11.23 -18.89
#